data_AF-A0A5H2XRG1-F1
#
_entry.id   AF-A0A5H2XRG1-F1
#
_cell.length_a   1.000
_cell.length_b   1.000
_cell.length_c   1.000
_cell.angle_alpha   90.00
_cell.angle_beta   90.00
_cell.angle_gamma   90.00
#
_symmetry.space_group_name_H-M   'P 1'
#
loop_
_entity.id
_entity.type
_entity.pdbx_description
1 polymer ?
#
loop_
_entity_poly.entity_id
_entity_poly.type
_entity_poly.pdbx_seq_one_letter_code
_entity_poly.pdbx_strand_id
1 'polypeptide(L)'
;MNRASSGIGVETARVLALRGVHVVMAVRNTDAGANVKEAILKEIPNAKIDVRELDLSSFTSVRKFAADYRSSGLPLNILINNAGVGVTPFKLSQDSIELQFATNHLGHFLLTNLLLETMKSTSRESNTEGRIVNVSSLSHHYGYREGIRFDKLNDEPTYNRHCAYAQSKLANILHANELSRCLKEEGVEITANSVHPGAILTNITRHDSFARYRESCGAATTCFVALNPHVKGVGGEYFSDCKIAKRSSQAKDADMARRLWDCSLSLTNPKNLETGAHRQHEGKYKVNSFQHGQEAQYVERTFWVFCPSTAEEVTKGIDGTVRHWSNFPGASSGIGAETSRVLALRGVHVVMAIRNMDAGAKVKEAILEEISNAKIDVMELDLSLLASVRKFAADYNSSGLPLNILISLNALHNTVQSSTLYQSISDEPKVENQTCPPARVGASPFKLSQDSIELLFATNHLGHFLLTNLLLETMKSTSRESNIEGRIVNVSSLLHPYGYREGIRFDKINDESGYNRYYNYAQSKLANILHANELTRRLKGAAMTCFAALHPQVKGVGGVYFSDCNIAKPSSKAKDADLATRLWDFSLSLTDAKQ
;
A
#
# COMPACT_ATOMS: atom_id res chain seq x y z
N MET A 1 14.41 -1.79 19.58
CA MET A 1 13.17 -1.21 19.01
C MET A 1 12.31 -0.64 20.13
N ASN A 2 11.66 0.50 19.95
CA ASN A 2 10.78 1.10 20.97
C ASN A 2 9.26 0.91 20.70
N ARG A 3 8.47 0.92 21.78
CA ARG A 3 7.03 0.58 21.84
C ARG A 3 6.67 -0.76 21.17
N ALA A 4 7.39 -1.81 21.54
CA ALA A 4 7.17 -3.16 21.02
C ALA A 4 6.00 -3.94 21.69
N SER A 5 5.34 -3.38 22.71
CA SER A 5 4.26 -4.06 23.47
C SER A 5 2.83 -3.82 22.96
N SER A 6 2.63 -3.17 21.80
CA SER A 6 1.28 -2.97 21.23
C SER A 6 1.29 -2.71 19.73
N GLY A 7 0.29 -3.26 19.00
CA GLY A 7 0.07 -2.99 17.58
C GLY A 7 1.28 -3.38 16.71
N ILE A 8 1.64 -2.51 15.76
CA ILE A 8 2.78 -2.66 14.84
C ILE A 8 4.05 -3.11 15.56
N GLY A 9 4.30 -2.59 16.78
CA GLY A 9 5.49 -2.90 17.55
C GLY A 9 5.64 -4.38 17.91
N VAL A 10 4.53 -5.09 18.15
CA VAL A 10 4.53 -6.53 18.46
C VAL A 10 4.96 -7.32 17.24
N GLU A 11 4.32 -7.06 16.09
CA GLU A 11 4.56 -7.80 14.86
C GLU A 11 5.97 -7.52 14.29
N THR A 12 6.46 -6.28 14.38
CA THR A 12 7.86 -5.98 14.03
C THR A 12 8.83 -6.72 14.94
N ALA A 13 8.60 -6.76 16.25
CA ALA A 13 9.45 -7.51 17.19
C ALA A 13 9.42 -9.03 16.91
N ARG A 14 8.25 -9.60 16.66
CA ARG A 14 8.07 -11.02 16.28
C ARG A 14 8.82 -11.36 15.00
N VAL A 15 8.69 -10.54 13.94
CA VAL A 15 9.37 -10.76 12.65
C VAL A 15 10.89 -10.59 12.78
N LEU A 16 11.40 -9.63 13.57
CA LEU A 16 12.83 -9.49 13.85
C LEU A 16 13.37 -10.74 14.58
N ALA A 17 12.68 -11.19 15.63
CA ALA A 17 13.02 -12.39 16.37
C ALA A 17 13.00 -13.65 15.49
N LEU A 18 12.02 -13.80 14.60
CA LEU A 18 11.91 -14.88 13.61
C LEU A 18 13.09 -14.92 12.63
N ARG A 19 13.73 -13.77 12.39
CA ARG A 19 14.94 -13.65 11.55
C ARG A 19 16.24 -13.74 12.35
N GLY A 20 16.17 -14.18 13.61
CA GLY A 20 17.34 -14.40 14.47
C GLY A 20 17.94 -13.13 15.09
N VAL A 21 17.28 -11.98 14.96
CA VAL A 21 17.73 -10.72 15.58
C VAL A 21 17.51 -10.79 17.09
N HIS A 22 18.50 -10.34 17.87
CA HIS A 22 18.31 -10.09 19.30
C HIS A 22 17.52 -8.79 19.49
N VAL A 23 16.26 -8.92 19.90
CA VAL A 23 15.34 -7.79 20.01
C VAL A 23 15.33 -7.23 21.43
N VAL A 24 15.93 -6.04 21.63
CA VAL A 24 15.68 -5.24 22.83
C VAL A 24 14.39 -4.42 22.63
N MET A 25 13.34 -4.81 23.34
CA MET A 25 12.02 -4.19 23.39
C MET A 25 11.99 -3.07 24.45
N ALA A 26 12.12 -1.82 24.00
CA ALA A 26 12.03 -0.65 24.87
C ALA A 26 10.57 -0.20 25.02
N VAL A 27 10.01 -0.23 26.23
CA VAL A 27 8.57 -0.06 26.51
C VAL A 27 8.33 0.74 27.80
N ARG A 28 7.21 1.47 27.90
CA ARG A 28 6.85 2.21 29.13
C ARG A 28 6.29 1.34 30.25
N ASN A 29 5.69 0.20 29.91
CA ASN A 29 5.19 -0.77 30.86
C ASN A 29 5.90 -2.10 30.55
N THR A 30 6.75 -2.52 31.47
CA THR A 30 7.60 -3.71 31.34
C THR A 30 6.81 -5.00 31.41
N ASP A 31 5.72 -5.06 32.18
CA ASP A 31 4.88 -6.25 32.34
C ASP A 31 4.15 -6.59 31.03
N ALA A 32 3.61 -5.58 30.36
CA ALA A 32 3.04 -5.68 29.02
C ALA A 32 4.11 -6.06 27.97
N GLY A 33 5.37 -5.65 28.17
CA GLY A 33 6.50 -6.10 27.37
C GLY A 33 6.84 -7.58 27.61
N ALA A 34 6.87 -8.01 28.87
CA ALA A 34 7.10 -9.40 29.28
C ALA A 34 6.02 -10.33 28.71
N ASN A 35 4.74 -9.97 28.81
CA ASN A 35 3.65 -10.75 28.22
C ASN A 35 3.82 -10.95 26.69
N VAL A 36 4.31 -9.94 25.98
CA VAL A 36 4.61 -10.05 24.53
C VAL A 36 5.86 -10.89 24.27
N LYS A 37 6.92 -10.75 25.09
CA LYS A 37 8.11 -11.61 25.03
C LYS A 37 7.72 -13.09 25.19
N GLU A 38 6.91 -13.42 26.20
CA GLU A 38 6.43 -14.80 26.44
C GLU A 38 5.56 -15.32 25.29
N ALA A 39 4.72 -14.47 24.69
CA ALA A 39 3.95 -14.84 23.51
C ALA A 39 4.85 -15.18 22.30
N ILE A 40 5.89 -14.36 22.04
CA ILE A 40 6.83 -14.60 20.93
C ILE A 40 7.69 -15.84 21.20
N LEU A 41 8.15 -16.07 22.45
CA LEU A 41 8.94 -17.25 22.82
C LEU A 41 8.17 -18.57 22.65
N LYS A 42 6.84 -18.56 22.85
CA LYS A 42 5.99 -19.75 22.59
C LYS A 42 5.93 -20.11 21.10
N GLU A 43 6.00 -19.13 20.22
CA GLU A 43 6.00 -19.33 18.76
C GLU A 43 7.43 -19.59 18.23
N ILE A 44 8.44 -18.97 18.84
CA ILE A 44 9.83 -18.97 18.39
C ILE A 44 10.74 -19.25 19.62
N PRO A 45 10.90 -20.53 20.05
CA PRO A 45 11.57 -20.87 21.30
C PRO A 45 13.03 -20.39 21.42
N ASN A 46 13.72 -20.21 20.29
CA ASN A 46 15.11 -19.77 20.24
C ASN A 46 15.27 -18.24 20.09
N ALA A 47 14.18 -17.46 20.18
CA ALA A 47 14.24 -16.01 20.04
C ALA A 47 15.00 -15.34 21.22
N LYS A 48 15.90 -14.41 20.91
CA LYS A 48 16.59 -13.59 21.91
C LYS A 48 15.85 -12.27 22.10
N ILE A 49 15.16 -12.11 23.22
CA ILE A 49 14.32 -10.93 23.49
C ILE A 49 14.57 -10.42 24.91
N ASP A 50 14.91 -9.14 25.02
CA ASP A 50 15.00 -8.40 26.28
C ASP A 50 13.92 -7.33 26.34
N VAL A 51 13.38 -7.08 27.54
CA VAL A 51 12.41 -6.02 27.78
C VAL A 51 13.07 -4.99 28.70
N ARG A 52 13.01 -3.71 28.34
CA ARG A 52 13.59 -2.61 29.12
C ARG A 52 12.66 -1.40 29.16
N GLU A 53 12.70 -0.65 30.25
CA GLU A 53 11.88 0.54 30.46
C GLU A 53 12.35 1.72 29.59
N LEU A 54 11.44 2.38 28.88
CA LEU A 54 11.71 3.63 28.15
C LEU A 54 10.42 4.46 27.97
N ASP A 55 10.43 5.70 28.47
CA ASP A 55 9.47 6.74 28.11
C ASP A 55 10.14 7.85 27.29
N LEU A 56 9.68 8.04 26.06
CA LEU A 56 10.21 9.05 25.13
C LEU A 56 9.66 10.46 25.38
N SER A 57 8.71 10.60 26.32
CA SER A 57 8.20 11.89 26.82
C SER A 57 8.96 12.43 28.05
N SER A 58 10.12 11.85 28.35
CA SER A 58 11.02 12.21 29.45
C SER A 58 12.48 12.06 29.00
N PHE A 59 13.22 13.15 28.80
CA PHE A 59 14.62 13.06 28.40
C PHE A 59 15.51 12.37 29.46
N THR A 60 15.12 12.44 30.74
CA THR A 60 15.75 11.66 31.83
C THR A 60 15.59 10.16 31.61
N SER A 61 14.40 9.68 31.24
CA SER A 61 14.17 8.26 30.92
C SER A 61 14.97 7.82 29.69
N VAL A 62 15.02 8.66 28.63
CA VAL A 62 15.82 8.39 27.42
C VAL A 62 17.31 8.28 27.74
N ARG A 63 17.86 9.18 28.59
CA ARG A 63 19.28 9.14 29.01
C ARG A 63 19.59 7.91 29.84
N LYS A 64 18.73 7.56 30.81
CA LYS A 64 18.86 6.35 31.62
C LYS A 64 18.89 5.10 30.73
N PHE A 65 17.89 4.92 29.87
CA PHE A 65 17.84 3.80 28.94
C PHE A 65 19.10 3.69 28.07
N ALA A 66 19.58 4.80 27.51
CA ALA A 66 20.77 4.79 26.67
C ALA A 66 22.04 4.45 27.46
N ALA A 67 22.16 4.92 28.71
CA ALA A 67 23.26 4.54 29.60
C ALA A 67 23.21 3.05 29.95
N ASP A 68 22.05 2.53 30.34
CA ASP A 68 21.81 1.12 30.66
C ASP A 68 22.03 0.21 29.44
N TYR A 69 21.72 0.69 28.23
CA TYR A 69 22.01 -0.03 26.99
C TYR A 69 23.51 -0.14 26.75
N ARG A 70 24.24 0.99 26.80
CA ARG A 70 25.70 1.01 26.63
C ARG A 70 26.43 0.17 27.67
N SER A 71 26.03 0.23 28.95
CA SER A 71 26.66 -0.52 30.03
C SER A 71 26.49 -2.04 29.89
N SER A 72 25.47 -2.50 29.16
CA SER A 72 25.25 -3.93 28.90
C SER A 72 26.14 -4.53 27.80
N GLY A 73 26.94 -3.72 27.10
CA GLY A 73 27.89 -4.20 26.07
C GLY A 73 27.24 -4.87 24.85
N LEU A 74 25.92 -4.72 24.65
CA LEU A 74 25.21 -5.33 23.54
C LEU A 74 25.47 -4.58 22.22
N PRO A 75 25.68 -5.30 21.09
CA PRO A 75 25.80 -4.69 19.78
C PRO A 75 24.47 -4.10 19.29
N LEU A 76 24.53 -2.98 18.58
CA LEU A 76 23.38 -2.29 18.00
C LEU A 76 23.53 -2.10 16.48
N ASN A 77 23.10 -3.10 15.70
CA ASN A 77 23.03 -2.98 14.24
C ASN A 77 21.76 -2.25 13.77
N ILE A 78 20.64 -2.35 14.49
CA ILE A 78 19.33 -1.86 14.02
C ILE A 78 18.62 -1.03 15.10
N LEU A 79 18.37 0.25 14.81
CA LEU A 79 17.57 1.16 15.65
C LEU A 79 16.25 1.50 14.96
N ILE A 80 15.13 1.05 15.55
CA ILE A 80 13.77 1.35 15.06
C ILE A 80 13.08 2.31 16.04
N ASN A 81 12.88 3.54 15.55
CA ASN A 81 12.17 4.65 16.18
C ASN A 81 10.68 4.60 15.78
N ASN A 82 9.94 3.69 16.41
CA ASN A 82 8.55 3.34 16.12
C ASN A 82 7.51 3.98 17.04
N ALA A 83 7.91 4.31 18.27
CA ALA A 83 7.00 4.78 19.30
C ALA A 83 6.31 6.10 18.92
N GLY A 84 5.16 6.35 19.54
CA GLY A 84 4.52 7.64 19.42
C GLY A 84 3.12 7.71 19.99
N VAL A 85 2.68 8.94 20.21
CA VAL A 85 1.32 9.34 20.54
C VAL A 85 0.77 10.19 19.40
N GLY A 86 -0.54 10.24 19.25
CA GLY A 86 -1.16 10.89 18.10
C GLY A 86 -2.52 11.45 18.44
N VAL A 87 -2.87 12.59 17.83
CA VAL A 87 -4.21 13.19 17.89
C VAL A 87 -4.66 13.51 19.33
N THR A 88 -3.70 13.74 20.24
CA THR A 88 -3.98 14.06 21.64
C THR A 88 -4.46 15.51 21.78
N PRO A 89 -5.24 15.84 22.83
CA PRO A 89 -5.37 17.21 23.30
C PRO A 89 -4.00 17.86 23.55
N PHE A 90 -3.94 19.19 23.61
CA PHE A 90 -2.70 19.88 23.97
C PHE A 90 -2.26 19.42 25.37
N LYS A 91 -0.97 19.07 25.48
CA LYS A 91 -0.34 18.69 26.72
C LYS A 91 1.17 18.85 26.56
N LEU A 92 1.86 19.22 27.64
CA LEU A 92 3.32 19.23 27.70
C LEU A 92 3.88 17.90 28.23
N SER A 93 5.07 17.54 27.76
CA SER A 93 5.92 16.46 28.28
C SER A 93 6.49 16.82 29.67
N GLN A 94 7.26 15.90 30.27
CA GLN A 94 7.99 16.22 31.50
C GLN A 94 9.03 17.34 31.27
N ASP A 95 9.60 17.39 30.07
CA ASP A 95 10.57 18.40 29.62
C ASP A 95 9.90 19.69 29.08
N SER A 96 8.62 19.94 29.42
CA SER A 96 7.86 21.15 29.04
C SER A 96 7.72 21.41 27.53
N ILE A 97 7.66 20.38 26.68
CA ILE A 97 7.46 20.50 25.22
C ILE A 97 6.16 19.79 24.80
N GLU A 98 5.47 20.30 23.78
CA GLU A 98 4.26 19.68 23.22
C GLU A 98 4.43 18.16 23.02
N LEU A 99 3.50 17.39 23.60
CA LEU A 99 3.66 15.97 23.86
C LEU A 99 3.88 15.13 22.59
N GLN A 100 3.22 15.44 21.48
CA GLN A 100 3.39 14.70 20.23
C GLN A 100 4.77 14.95 19.63
N PHE A 101 5.23 16.20 19.58
CA PHE A 101 6.56 16.56 19.09
C PHE A 101 7.68 16.02 20.00
N ALA A 102 7.51 16.13 21.32
CA ALA A 102 8.41 15.58 22.32
C ALA A 102 8.57 14.07 22.17
N THR A 103 7.45 13.33 22.15
CA THR A 103 7.46 11.85 22.14
C THR A 103 7.85 11.27 20.77
N ASN A 104 7.31 11.82 19.68
CA ASN A 104 7.42 11.20 18.36
C ASN A 104 8.71 11.56 17.62
N HIS A 105 9.33 12.70 17.97
CA HIS A 105 10.53 13.23 17.33
C HIS A 105 11.67 13.47 18.32
N LEU A 106 11.52 14.36 19.32
CA LEU A 106 12.67 14.75 20.17
C LEU A 106 13.22 13.60 21.04
N GLY A 107 12.37 12.77 21.62
CA GLY A 107 12.78 11.57 22.35
C GLY A 107 13.54 10.58 21.45
N HIS A 108 13.12 10.43 20.19
CA HIS A 108 13.81 9.60 19.19
C HIS A 108 15.14 10.21 18.74
N PHE A 109 15.18 11.52 18.53
CA PHE A 109 16.39 12.27 18.19
C PHE A 109 17.46 12.11 19.27
N LEU A 110 17.08 12.36 20.54
CA LEU A 110 17.96 12.17 21.68
C LEU A 110 18.42 10.71 21.83
N LEU A 111 17.51 9.74 21.70
CA LEU A 111 17.84 8.31 21.77
C LEU A 111 18.85 7.90 20.69
N THR A 112 18.63 8.37 19.46
CA THR A 112 19.51 8.09 18.31
C THR A 112 20.91 8.65 18.57
N ASN A 113 21.02 9.92 18.96
CA ASN A 113 22.32 10.55 19.21
C ASN A 113 23.07 9.90 20.39
N LEU A 114 22.38 9.47 21.45
CA LEU A 114 23.00 8.82 22.61
C LEU A 114 23.46 7.36 22.37
N LEU A 115 22.98 6.74 21.28
CA LEU A 115 23.33 5.38 20.88
C LEU A 115 24.18 5.31 19.60
N LEU A 116 24.40 6.45 18.92
CA LEU A 116 25.02 6.50 17.60
C LEU A 116 26.46 5.95 17.61
N GLU A 117 27.25 6.27 18.62
CA GLU A 117 28.61 5.73 18.76
C GLU A 117 28.62 4.21 19.01
N THR A 118 27.62 3.66 19.71
CA THR A 118 27.44 2.21 19.84
C THR A 118 27.11 1.56 18.50
N MET A 119 26.29 2.21 17.65
CA MET A 119 26.06 1.76 16.28
C MET A 119 27.33 1.82 15.42
N LYS A 120 28.10 2.91 15.51
CA LYS A 120 29.37 3.08 14.78
C LYS A 120 30.41 2.04 15.20
N SER A 121 30.52 1.72 16.49
CA SER A 121 31.42 0.66 16.98
C SER A 121 30.96 -0.71 16.48
N THR A 122 29.68 -1.03 16.70
CA THR A 122 29.08 -2.30 16.24
C THR A 122 29.29 -2.52 14.74
N SER A 123 29.03 -1.49 13.92
CA SER A 123 29.14 -1.60 12.46
C SER A 123 30.58 -1.89 12.01
N ARG A 124 31.56 -1.20 12.59
CA ARG A 124 33.00 -1.43 12.34
C ARG A 124 33.45 -2.81 12.81
N GLU A 125 33.05 -3.24 14.01
CA GLU A 125 33.45 -4.53 14.59
C GLU A 125 32.83 -5.73 13.89
N SER A 126 31.58 -5.61 13.44
CA SER A 126 30.84 -6.69 12.76
C SER A 126 30.90 -6.62 11.23
N ASN A 127 31.62 -5.64 10.66
CA ASN A 127 31.68 -5.36 9.22
C ASN A 127 30.28 -5.40 8.55
N THR A 128 29.30 -4.82 9.24
CA THR A 128 27.87 -4.91 8.91
C THR A 128 27.25 -3.52 9.00
N GLU A 129 26.53 -3.13 7.95
CA GLU A 129 25.84 -1.84 7.87
C GLU A 129 24.85 -1.65 9.03
N GLY A 130 24.96 -0.52 9.73
CA GLY A 130 23.98 -0.08 10.72
C GLY A 130 22.73 0.52 10.08
N ARG A 131 21.56 0.33 10.66
CA ARG A 131 20.27 0.76 10.08
C ARG A 131 19.38 1.49 11.08
N ILE A 132 19.05 2.73 10.77
CA ILE A 132 18.17 3.59 11.57
C ILE A 132 16.86 3.80 10.81
N VAL A 133 15.74 3.45 11.44
CA VAL A 133 14.40 3.45 10.83
C VAL A 133 13.46 4.35 11.63
N ASN A 134 13.12 5.52 11.10
CA ASN A 134 12.22 6.49 11.71
C ASN A 134 10.78 6.31 11.22
N VAL A 135 9.86 5.90 12.09
CA VAL A 135 8.46 5.67 11.70
C VAL A 135 7.69 7.00 11.61
N SER A 136 7.41 7.38 10.37
CA SER A 136 6.59 8.52 9.94
C SER A 136 5.14 8.05 9.62
N SER A 137 4.42 8.79 8.79
CA SER A 137 3.03 8.54 8.37
C SER A 137 2.71 9.32 7.10
N LEU A 138 1.75 8.85 6.28
CA LEU A 138 1.08 9.69 5.27
C LEU A 138 0.48 10.97 5.86
N SER A 139 0.21 10.99 7.17
CA SER A 139 -0.19 12.19 7.91
C SER A 139 0.75 13.39 7.68
N HIS A 140 2.02 13.20 7.34
CA HIS A 140 2.98 14.28 7.09
C HIS A 140 2.57 15.26 5.96
N HIS A 141 1.65 14.86 5.08
CA HIS A 141 1.07 15.74 4.05
C HIS A 141 0.06 16.77 4.61
N TYR A 142 -0.45 16.56 5.82
CA TYR A 142 -1.52 17.36 6.44
C TYR A 142 -1.01 18.18 7.64
N GLY A 143 0.27 18.57 7.60
CA GLY A 143 0.89 19.45 8.58
C GLY A 143 0.36 20.87 8.51
N TYR A 144 0.87 21.73 9.38
CA TYR A 144 0.66 23.17 9.26
C TYR A 144 1.25 23.68 7.93
N ARG A 145 0.65 24.75 7.35
CA ARG A 145 1.15 25.36 6.10
C ARG A 145 2.64 25.77 6.18
N GLU A 146 3.08 26.12 7.37
CA GLU A 146 4.45 26.53 7.73
C GLU A 146 5.43 25.34 7.80
N GLY A 147 4.95 24.09 7.82
CA GLY A 147 5.76 22.89 8.04
C GLY A 147 6.01 22.66 9.53
N ILE A 148 7.26 22.83 9.98
CA ILE A 148 7.62 22.77 11.40
C ILE A 148 7.47 24.16 12.04
N ARG A 149 6.60 24.27 13.05
CA ARG A 149 6.34 25.52 13.78
C ARG A 149 7.36 25.76 14.89
N PHE A 150 8.63 25.94 14.53
CA PHE A 150 9.76 26.10 15.45
C PHE A 150 9.48 27.05 16.63
N ASP A 151 8.94 28.22 16.32
CA ASP A 151 8.73 29.31 17.29
C ASP A 151 7.36 29.20 18.02
N LYS A 152 6.55 28.19 17.68
CA LYS A 152 5.17 27.97 18.16
C LYS A 152 4.87 26.51 18.50
N LEU A 153 5.90 25.72 18.87
CA LEU A 153 5.74 24.31 19.23
C LEU A 153 4.75 24.12 20.41
N ASN A 154 4.83 25.00 21.41
CA ASN A 154 4.00 24.98 22.62
C ASN A 154 2.80 25.96 22.57
N ASP A 155 2.41 26.45 21.38
CA ASP A 155 1.38 27.49 21.22
C ASP A 155 -0.05 26.90 21.31
N GLU A 156 -0.53 26.69 22.54
CA GLU A 156 -1.86 26.09 22.83
C GLU A 156 -3.03 26.75 22.08
N PRO A 157 -3.17 28.09 22.02
CA PRO A 157 -4.32 28.73 21.34
C PRO A 157 -4.44 28.41 19.84
N THR A 158 -3.34 28.04 19.18
CA THR A 158 -3.34 27.67 17.76
C THR A 158 -3.05 26.18 17.52
N TYR A 159 -3.02 25.37 18.58
CA TYR A 159 -2.75 23.95 18.52
C TYR A 159 -3.89 23.20 17.82
N ASN A 160 -3.58 22.57 16.69
CA ASN A 160 -4.45 21.59 16.05
C ASN A 160 -3.87 20.18 16.23
N ARG A 161 -4.59 19.32 16.95
CA ARG A 161 -4.17 17.94 17.28
C ARG A 161 -3.75 17.09 16.08
N HIS A 162 -4.35 17.30 14.91
CA HIS A 162 -4.03 16.56 13.68
C HIS A 162 -2.80 17.17 12.99
N CYS A 163 -2.72 18.51 12.89
CA CYS A 163 -1.56 19.19 12.32
C CYS A 163 -0.29 19.01 13.17
N ALA A 164 -0.42 18.97 14.50
CA ALA A 164 0.69 18.65 15.41
C ALA A 164 1.18 17.20 15.24
N TYR A 165 0.26 16.23 15.09
CA TYR A 165 0.63 14.85 14.75
C TYR A 165 1.39 14.81 13.42
N ALA A 166 0.83 15.43 12.38
CA ALA A 166 1.41 15.54 11.05
C ALA A 166 2.80 16.21 11.07
N GLN A 167 2.96 17.31 11.80
CA GLN A 167 4.24 17.98 12.04
C GLN A 167 5.28 17.04 12.65
N SER A 168 4.90 16.27 13.68
CA SER A 168 5.81 15.30 14.32
C SER A 168 6.24 14.17 13.36
N LYS A 169 5.39 13.82 12.38
CA LYS A 169 5.70 12.80 11.37
C LYS A 169 6.49 13.36 10.18
N LEU A 170 6.29 14.63 9.82
CA LEU A 170 7.17 15.39 8.93
C LEU A 170 8.59 15.50 9.52
N ALA A 171 8.70 15.81 10.81
CA ALA A 171 9.98 15.90 11.53
C ALA A 171 10.79 14.58 11.45
N ASN A 172 10.13 13.42 11.56
CA ASN A 172 10.79 12.12 11.42
C ASN A 172 11.38 11.86 10.01
N ILE A 173 10.82 12.45 8.95
CA ILE A 173 11.37 12.38 7.58
C ILE A 173 12.58 13.31 7.48
N LEU A 174 12.40 14.58 7.86
CA LEU A 174 13.46 15.59 7.86
C LEU A 174 14.70 15.14 8.67
N HIS A 175 14.48 14.53 9.84
CA HIS A 175 15.53 13.95 10.66
C HIS A 175 16.24 12.78 9.96
N ALA A 176 15.53 11.88 9.28
CA ALA A 176 16.17 10.80 8.52
C ALA A 176 17.01 11.32 7.35
N ASN A 177 16.52 12.36 6.64
CA ASN A 177 17.27 13.03 5.57
C ASN A 177 18.60 13.59 6.10
N GLU A 178 18.54 14.42 7.15
CA GLU A 178 19.70 15.14 7.66
C GLU A 178 20.68 14.21 8.38
N LEU A 179 20.18 13.24 9.16
CA LEU A 179 21.02 12.21 9.75
C LEU A 179 21.77 11.41 8.66
N SER A 180 21.09 11.06 7.57
CA SER A 180 21.76 10.37 6.45
C SER A 180 22.82 11.23 5.75
N ARG A 181 22.62 12.56 5.68
CA ARG A 181 23.63 13.49 5.15
C ARG A 181 24.87 13.49 6.05
N CYS A 182 24.68 13.68 7.37
CA CYS A 182 25.76 13.68 8.35
C CYS A 182 26.54 12.35 8.35
N LEU A 183 25.86 11.20 8.39
CA LEU A 183 26.50 9.87 8.40
C LEU A 183 27.33 9.61 7.12
N LYS A 184 26.85 10.10 5.97
CA LYS A 184 27.56 10.00 4.69
C LYS A 184 28.80 10.90 4.66
N GLU A 185 28.74 12.09 5.25
CA GLU A 185 29.89 13.00 5.37
C GLU A 185 30.94 12.49 6.37
N GLU A 186 30.51 11.85 7.46
CA GLU A 186 31.39 11.14 8.39
C GLU A 186 31.99 9.83 7.80
N GLY A 187 31.48 9.35 6.66
CA GLY A 187 31.97 8.13 6.00
C GLY A 187 31.66 6.84 6.76
N VAL A 188 30.65 6.82 7.63
CA VAL A 188 30.28 5.64 8.43
C VAL A 188 29.27 4.76 7.69
N GLU A 189 29.40 3.43 7.82
CA GLU A 189 28.48 2.45 7.22
C GLU A 189 27.14 2.36 7.99
N ILE A 190 26.44 3.48 8.14
CA ILE A 190 25.12 3.54 8.78
C ILE A 190 24.15 4.28 7.86
N THR A 191 23.01 3.66 7.56
CA THR A 191 21.92 4.30 6.81
C THR A 191 20.80 4.76 7.75
N ALA A 192 20.20 5.91 7.44
CA ALA A 192 19.03 6.44 8.14
C ALA A 192 17.90 6.68 7.15
N ASN A 193 16.74 6.08 7.38
CA ASN A 193 15.56 6.18 6.51
C ASN A 193 14.28 6.39 7.31
N SER A 194 13.26 6.92 6.65
CA SER A 194 11.94 7.12 7.23
C SER A 194 10.91 6.21 6.57
N VAL A 195 9.87 5.78 7.31
CA VAL A 195 8.87 4.84 6.80
C VAL A 195 7.43 5.24 7.14
N HIS A 196 6.50 5.09 6.21
CA HIS A 196 5.09 4.91 6.53
C HIS A 196 4.83 3.42 6.78
N PRO A 197 4.30 3.05 7.96
CA PRO A 197 4.00 1.67 8.29
C PRO A 197 2.61 1.23 7.79
N GLY A 198 2.04 1.88 6.76
CA GLY A 198 0.65 1.63 6.35
C GLY A 198 -0.39 2.12 7.36
N ALA A 199 -1.67 1.88 7.06
CA ALA A 199 -2.79 2.24 7.92
C ALA A 199 -3.24 1.04 8.78
N ILE A 200 -3.01 1.10 10.10
CA ILE A 200 -3.48 0.10 11.08
C ILE A 200 -4.16 0.78 12.26
N LEU A 201 -5.20 0.12 12.78
CA LEU A 201 -5.79 0.40 14.08
C LEU A 201 -4.75 0.15 15.21
N THR A 202 -4.13 1.22 15.70
CA THR A 202 -3.20 1.17 16.84
C THR A 202 -3.77 1.94 18.02
N ASN A 203 -3.29 1.67 19.24
CA ASN A 203 -3.68 2.40 20.47
C ASN A 203 -3.34 3.92 20.44
N ILE A 204 -2.89 4.46 19.30
CA ILE A 204 -2.83 5.89 19.01
C ILE A 204 -4.24 6.49 18.87
N THR A 205 -5.21 5.77 18.29
CA THR A 205 -6.59 6.27 18.10
C THR A 205 -7.48 6.14 19.34
N ARG A 206 -6.93 5.84 20.53
CA ARG A 206 -7.72 5.63 21.76
C ARG A 206 -8.49 6.86 22.29
N HIS A 207 -8.23 8.04 21.70
CA HIS A 207 -8.92 9.30 21.98
C HIS A 207 -9.83 9.72 20.80
N ASP A 208 -10.09 8.81 19.87
CA ASP A 208 -10.90 9.00 18.67
C ASP A 208 -11.98 7.91 18.60
N SER A 209 -13.22 8.30 18.82
CA SER A 209 -14.38 7.40 18.90
C SER A 209 -14.92 6.93 17.54
N PHE A 210 -14.35 7.39 16.42
CA PHE A 210 -14.87 7.12 15.07
C PHE A 210 -13.96 6.26 14.17
N ALA A 211 -12.80 5.83 14.67
CA ALA A 211 -11.80 5.10 13.89
C ALA A 211 -12.12 3.59 13.70
N ARG A 212 -12.77 3.20 12.57
CA ARG A 212 -12.83 1.80 12.09
C ARG A 212 -11.90 1.59 10.89
N TYR A 213 -10.72 1.02 11.11
CA TYR A 213 -9.71 0.75 10.06
C TYR A 213 -9.40 -0.75 9.92
N ARG A 214 -9.01 -1.16 8.70
CA ARG A 214 -8.72 -2.56 8.33
C ARG A 214 -7.36 -3.00 8.88
N GLU A 215 -7.23 -4.29 9.20
CA GLU A 215 -5.94 -4.92 9.46
C GLU A 215 -5.17 -5.14 8.14
N SER A 216 -3.98 -4.56 8.00
CA SER A 216 -3.01 -4.92 6.97
C SER A 216 -1.57 -4.84 7.52
N CYS A 217 -0.61 -5.41 6.77
CA CYS A 217 0.72 -5.83 7.19
C CYS A 217 1.73 -4.72 7.58
N GLY A 218 1.34 -3.72 8.37
CA GLY A 218 2.14 -2.51 8.60
C GLY A 218 3.45 -2.61 9.39
N ALA A 219 3.84 -3.80 9.86
CA ALA A 219 5.23 -4.06 10.22
C ALA A 219 6.14 -4.21 8.97
N ALA A 220 5.58 -4.50 7.79
CA ALA A 220 6.33 -4.92 6.60
C ALA A 220 7.32 -3.85 6.11
N THR A 221 6.89 -2.59 5.90
CA THR A 221 7.81 -1.52 5.47
C THR A 221 8.95 -1.32 6.47
N THR A 222 8.65 -1.35 7.77
CA THR A 222 9.63 -1.22 8.85
C THR A 222 10.63 -2.38 8.83
N CYS A 223 10.16 -3.63 8.75
CA CYS A 223 10.99 -4.82 8.65
C CYS A 223 11.80 -4.87 7.34
N PHE A 224 11.22 -4.42 6.23
CA PHE A 224 11.89 -4.36 4.93
C PHE A 224 13.09 -3.41 4.98
N VAL A 225 12.91 -2.18 5.46
CA VAL A 225 14.01 -1.22 5.59
C VAL A 225 15.04 -1.71 6.62
N ALA A 226 14.58 -2.29 7.73
CA ALA A 226 15.47 -2.82 8.77
C ALA A 226 16.32 -4.03 8.34
N LEU A 227 15.82 -4.91 7.45
CA LEU A 227 16.44 -6.22 7.20
C LEU A 227 16.79 -6.51 5.74
N ASN A 228 16.18 -5.86 4.75
CA ASN A 228 16.32 -6.31 3.36
C ASN A 228 17.68 -5.90 2.77
N PRO A 229 18.48 -6.83 2.21
CA PRO A 229 19.75 -6.49 1.55
C PRO A 229 19.62 -5.46 0.42
N HIS A 230 18.47 -5.39 -0.26
CA HIS A 230 18.24 -4.48 -1.39
C HIS A 230 18.24 -2.99 -1.02
N VAL A 231 18.12 -2.63 0.28
CA VAL A 231 18.27 -1.24 0.73
C VAL A 231 19.66 -0.92 1.30
N LYS A 232 20.65 -1.80 1.10
CA LYS A 232 22.04 -1.51 1.48
C LYS A 232 22.53 -0.24 0.75
N GLY A 233 23.17 0.67 1.47
CA GLY A 233 23.64 1.97 0.98
C GLY A 233 22.55 3.01 0.72
N VAL A 234 21.26 2.66 0.85
CA VAL A 234 20.15 3.60 0.67
C VAL A 234 19.93 4.36 1.97
N GLY A 235 20.05 5.69 1.94
CA GLY A 235 19.85 6.57 3.10
C GLY A 235 19.20 7.89 2.69
N GLY A 236 18.49 8.51 3.62
CA GLY A 236 17.80 9.78 3.43
C GLY A 236 16.51 9.67 2.63
N GLU A 237 15.95 8.46 2.50
CA GLU A 237 14.73 8.18 1.77
C GLU A 237 13.51 7.95 2.67
N TYR A 238 12.34 8.11 2.06
CA TYR A 238 11.04 7.85 2.67
C TYR A 238 10.40 6.65 2.00
N PHE A 239 10.10 5.61 2.76
CA PHE A 239 9.49 4.38 2.25
C PHE A 239 8.01 4.30 2.60
N SER A 240 7.19 3.81 1.68
CA SER A 240 5.83 3.31 1.94
C SER A 240 5.71 1.96 1.26
N ASP A 241 4.99 1.03 1.88
CA ASP A 241 4.69 -0.28 1.28
C ASP A 241 5.96 -0.99 0.78
N CYS A 242 7.02 -1.03 1.58
CA CYS A 242 8.31 -1.64 1.22
C CYS A 242 9.05 -1.02 0.00
N LYS A 243 8.75 0.20 -0.44
CA LYS A 243 9.48 0.90 -1.53
C LYS A 243 9.69 2.38 -1.24
N ILE A 244 10.63 3.02 -1.94
CA ILE A 244 10.80 4.48 -1.91
C ILE A 244 9.52 5.14 -2.45
N ALA A 245 8.98 6.09 -1.69
CA ALA A 245 7.71 6.74 -1.93
C ALA A 245 7.85 8.26 -2.09
N LYS A 246 6.87 8.89 -2.75
CA LYS A 246 6.85 10.35 -2.87
C LYS A 246 6.58 10.99 -1.50
N ARG A 247 7.51 11.83 -1.06
CA ARG A 247 7.42 12.72 0.12
C ARG A 247 6.96 14.13 -0.28
N SER A 248 6.34 14.87 0.64
CA SER A 248 5.88 16.26 0.40
C SER A 248 7.04 17.20 0.03
N SER A 249 6.74 18.39 -0.51
CA SER A 249 7.75 19.42 -0.80
C SER A 249 8.52 19.83 0.46
N GLN A 250 7.80 20.10 1.55
CA GLN A 250 8.37 20.37 2.88
C GLN A 250 9.28 19.22 3.35
N ALA A 251 8.93 17.95 3.10
CA ALA A 251 9.75 16.79 3.48
C ALA A 251 11.02 16.60 2.64
N LYS A 252 11.24 17.44 1.61
CA LYS A 252 12.47 17.53 0.80
C LYS A 252 13.28 18.79 1.11
N ASP A 253 12.79 19.66 1.99
CA ASP A 253 13.42 20.93 2.33
C ASP A 253 14.66 20.69 3.23
N ALA A 254 15.84 20.87 2.64
CA ALA A 254 17.12 20.69 3.34
C ALA A 254 17.40 21.79 4.37
N ASP A 255 16.85 22.99 4.19
CA ASP A 255 17.03 24.10 5.14
C ASP A 255 16.13 23.90 6.36
N MET A 256 14.89 23.43 6.14
CA MET A 256 14.01 22.99 7.22
C MET A 256 14.58 21.77 7.96
N ALA A 257 15.25 20.84 7.26
CA ALA A 257 15.91 19.69 7.88
C ALA A 257 17.06 20.12 8.81
N ARG A 258 17.94 21.01 8.35
CA ARG A 258 19.02 21.60 9.16
C ARG A 258 18.49 22.40 10.35
N ARG A 259 17.50 23.29 10.13
CA ARG A 259 16.86 24.06 11.21
C ARG A 259 16.18 23.16 12.24
N LEU A 260 15.62 22.03 11.82
CA LEU A 260 15.09 21.00 12.71
C LEU A 260 16.18 20.29 13.51
N TRP A 261 17.31 19.96 12.89
CA TRP A 261 18.45 19.35 13.58
C TRP A 261 18.97 20.27 14.69
N ASP A 262 19.25 21.54 14.38
CA ASP A 262 19.75 22.53 15.34
C ASP A 262 18.74 22.81 16.48
N CYS A 263 17.46 22.94 16.13
CA CYS A 263 16.38 23.09 17.11
C CYS A 263 16.30 21.86 18.04
N SER A 264 16.44 20.65 17.49
CA SER A 264 16.38 19.40 18.26
C SER A 264 17.61 19.22 19.16
N LEU A 265 18.82 19.59 18.69
CA LEU A 265 20.01 19.67 19.53
C LEU A 265 19.81 20.64 20.69
N SER A 266 19.31 21.84 20.40
CA SER A 266 19.08 22.87 21.42
C SER A 266 18.07 22.43 22.48
N LEU A 267 16.91 21.89 22.08
CA LEU A 267 15.85 21.45 22.99
C LEU A 267 16.21 20.20 23.79
N THR A 268 17.10 19.34 23.29
CA THR A 268 17.53 18.11 23.98
C THR A 268 18.85 18.27 24.73
N ASN A 269 19.41 19.47 24.83
CA ASN A 269 20.62 19.75 25.60
C ASN A 269 20.25 20.08 27.07
N PRO A 270 20.77 19.36 28.09
CA PRO A 270 20.43 19.62 29.50
C PRO A 270 20.61 21.08 29.93
N LYS A 271 21.64 21.76 29.43
CA LYS A 271 21.98 23.13 29.84
C LYS A 271 20.95 24.19 29.41
N ASN A 272 20.10 23.89 28.43
CA ASN A 272 19.12 24.84 27.90
C ASN A 272 17.76 24.75 28.59
N LEU A 273 17.49 23.66 29.31
CA LEU A 273 16.21 23.42 30.00
C LEU A 273 16.17 24.06 31.40
N GLU A 274 17.33 24.32 32.02
CA GLU A 274 17.43 25.03 33.30
C GLU A 274 17.22 26.55 33.15
N THR A 275 17.45 27.10 31.96
CA THR A 275 17.23 28.53 31.66
C THR A 275 15.83 28.78 31.11
N GLY A 276 14.83 28.78 32.00
CA GLY A 276 13.46 29.20 31.69
C GLY A 276 13.35 30.70 31.38
N ALA A 277 13.83 31.12 30.21
CA ALA A 277 13.73 32.50 29.72
C ALA A 277 13.57 32.53 28.20
N HIS A 278 12.42 33.02 27.73
CA HIS A 278 12.17 33.28 26.32
C HIS A 278 13.23 34.20 25.72
N ARG A 279 13.84 33.80 24.60
CA ARG A 279 14.44 34.73 23.63
C ARG A 279 13.75 34.57 22.29
N GLN A 280 12.87 35.53 21.98
CA GLN A 280 12.42 35.74 20.61
C GLN A 280 13.63 36.20 19.79
N HIS A 281 13.99 35.46 18.74
CA HIS A 281 14.90 35.96 17.73
C HIS A 281 14.09 36.62 16.61
N GLU A 282 14.01 37.95 16.63
CA GLU A 282 13.44 38.73 15.52
C GLU A 282 14.36 38.68 14.29
N GLY A 283 14.17 37.67 13.45
CA GLY A 283 14.77 37.60 12.11
C GLY A 283 13.86 38.26 11.07
N LYS A 284 14.10 39.53 10.73
CA LYS A 284 13.40 40.22 9.63
C LYS A 284 13.77 39.61 8.28
N TYR A 285 12.90 38.80 7.70
CA TYR A 285 13.01 38.35 6.31
C TYR A 285 11.86 38.92 5.46
N LYS A 286 12.21 39.64 4.39
CA LYS A 286 11.24 40.19 3.43
C LYS A 286 10.61 39.05 2.63
N VAL A 287 9.28 38.96 2.65
CA VAL A 287 8.52 38.10 1.73
C VAL A 287 8.47 38.79 0.37
N ASN A 288 9.17 38.24 -0.63
CA ASN A 288 8.94 38.62 -2.02
C ASN A 288 7.71 37.88 -2.56
N SER A 289 6.71 38.65 -2.98
CA SER A 289 5.52 38.15 -3.67
C SER A 289 5.89 37.54 -5.02
N PHE A 290 5.53 36.28 -5.25
CA PHE A 290 5.49 35.69 -6.59
C PHE A 290 4.06 35.62 -7.11
N GLN A 291 3.90 35.97 -8.39
CA GLN A 291 2.61 36.21 -9.03
C GLN A 291 1.85 34.92 -9.35
N HIS A 292 0.52 35.05 -9.44
CA HIS A 292 -0.35 34.05 -10.06
C HIS A 292 0.03 33.82 -11.54
N GLY A 293 -0.08 32.57 -12.00
CA GLY A 293 -0.18 32.25 -13.42
C GLY A 293 0.47 30.93 -13.82
N GLN A 294 -0.31 29.83 -13.75
CA GLN A 294 -0.34 28.67 -14.68
C GLN A 294 -0.95 27.42 -14.02
N GLU A 295 -2.25 27.47 -13.72
CA GLU A 295 -3.05 26.27 -13.46
C GLU A 295 -3.78 25.84 -14.75
N ALA A 296 -3.19 24.92 -15.53
CA ALA A 296 -3.91 24.07 -16.50
C ALA A 296 -2.96 23.13 -17.28
N GLN A 297 -2.41 22.07 -16.65
CA GLN A 297 -1.86 20.91 -17.40
C GLN A 297 -1.50 19.65 -16.55
N TYR A 298 -1.56 19.70 -15.21
CA TYR A 298 -0.97 18.66 -14.34
C TYR A 298 -1.93 17.62 -13.72
N VAL A 299 -3.15 17.44 -14.26
CA VAL A 299 -4.21 16.65 -13.59
C VAL A 299 -4.17 15.13 -13.89
N GLU A 300 -3.54 14.66 -14.98
CA GLU A 300 -3.70 13.27 -15.44
C GLU A 300 -2.74 12.20 -14.84
N ARG A 301 -1.78 12.54 -13.97
CA ARG A 301 -0.71 11.59 -13.53
C ARG A 301 -0.72 11.15 -12.06
N THR A 302 -1.83 11.31 -11.33
CA THR A 302 -1.83 11.22 -9.84
C THR A 302 -2.67 10.06 -9.24
N PHE A 303 -3.24 9.15 -10.04
CA PHE A 303 -4.30 8.24 -9.56
C PHE A 303 -4.04 6.73 -9.76
N TRP A 304 -3.04 6.15 -9.08
CA TRP A 304 -2.95 4.69 -8.91
C TRP A 304 -2.47 4.30 -7.51
N VAL A 305 -3.21 3.41 -6.84
CA VAL A 305 -2.76 2.74 -5.61
C VAL A 305 -1.63 1.79 -5.97
N PHE A 306 -0.53 1.87 -5.21
CA PHE A 306 0.79 1.66 -5.76
C PHE A 306 1.37 0.30 -5.32
N CYS A 307 1.14 -0.76 -6.09
CA CYS A 307 1.83 -2.06 -5.91
C CYS A 307 3.35 -1.87 -5.76
N PRO A 308 4.04 -2.53 -4.80
CA PRO A 308 5.36 -2.09 -4.35
C PRO A 308 6.54 -2.47 -5.25
N SER A 309 6.30 -3.32 -6.25
CA SER A 309 7.28 -3.70 -7.26
C SER A 309 6.65 -3.60 -8.65
N THR A 310 7.46 -3.32 -9.67
CA THR A 310 7.00 -3.30 -11.07
C THR A 310 6.62 -4.72 -11.53
N ALA A 311 5.84 -4.81 -12.61
CA ALA A 311 5.51 -6.09 -13.22
C ALA A 311 6.78 -6.84 -13.67
N GLU A 312 7.82 -6.13 -14.12
CA GLU A 312 9.13 -6.71 -14.43
C GLU A 312 9.84 -7.26 -13.21
N GLU A 313 9.89 -6.51 -12.11
CA GLU A 313 10.60 -6.89 -10.88
C GLU A 313 10.02 -8.18 -10.29
N VAL A 314 8.68 -8.28 -10.19
CA VAL A 314 8.01 -9.49 -9.66
C VAL A 314 8.08 -10.70 -10.60
N THR A 315 8.54 -10.51 -11.84
CA THR A 315 8.74 -11.57 -12.83
C THR A 315 10.21 -11.81 -13.18
N LYS A 316 11.15 -11.10 -12.53
CA LYS A 316 12.57 -11.18 -12.85
C LYS A 316 13.11 -12.60 -12.62
N GLY A 317 13.74 -13.15 -13.66
CA GLY A 317 14.26 -14.52 -13.64
C GLY A 317 13.22 -15.63 -13.86
N ILE A 318 11.96 -15.29 -14.16
CA ILE A 318 10.97 -16.29 -14.59
C ILE A 318 11.04 -16.47 -16.10
N ASP A 319 11.28 -17.71 -16.54
CA ASP A 319 11.07 -18.12 -17.92
C ASP A 319 9.57 -18.44 -18.14
N GLY A 320 8.94 -17.68 -19.03
CA GLY A 320 7.55 -17.85 -19.45
C GLY A 320 7.41 -18.55 -20.81
N THR A 321 8.50 -18.91 -21.49
CA THR A 321 8.45 -19.57 -22.82
C THR A 321 7.71 -20.90 -22.81
N VAL A 322 7.76 -21.61 -21.68
CA VAL A 322 6.99 -22.84 -21.43
C VAL A 322 5.49 -22.59 -21.23
N ARG A 323 5.07 -21.38 -20.82
CA ARG A 323 3.66 -21.08 -20.53
C ARG A 323 3.04 -20.39 -21.73
N HIS A 324 2.14 -21.10 -22.39
CA HIS A 324 1.54 -20.62 -23.59
C HIS A 324 0.31 -19.76 -23.29
N TRP A 325 0.33 -18.54 -23.81
CA TRP A 325 -0.83 -17.73 -24.14
C TRP A 325 -1.54 -17.03 -22.97
N SER A 326 -1.75 -15.74 -23.19
CA SER A 326 -2.48 -14.83 -22.32
C SER A 326 -3.48 -14.00 -23.12
N ASN A 327 -4.76 -14.09 -22.76
CA ASN A 327 -5.86 -13.31 -23.37
C ASN A 327 -6.11 -12.05 -22.51
N PHE A 328 -6.12 -10.86 -23.13
CA PHE A 328 -6.21 -9.57 -22.44
C PHE A 328 -7.34 -8.67 -22.94
N PRO A 329 -8.50 -8.62 -22.26
CA PRO A 329 -9.46 -7.56 -22.46
C PRO A 329 -8.85 -6.20 -22.08
N GLY A 330 -8.76 -5.27 -23.04
CA GLY A 330 -8.37 -3.87 -22.77
C GLY A 330 -6.87 -3.57 -22.75
N ALA A 331 -6.03 -4.34 -23.45
CA ALA A 331 -4.57 -4.12 -23.52
C ALA A 331 -4.11 -2.90 -24.36
N SER A 332 -5.00 -2.01 -24.80
CA SER A 332 -4.65 -0.81 -25.59
C SER A 332 -4.13 0.37 -24.77
N SER A 333 -4.16 0.34 -23.44
CA SER A 333 -3.59 1.40 -22.60
C SER A 333 -3.31 0.96 -21.15
N GLY A 334 -2.51 1.78 -20.45
CA GLY A 334 -2.30 1.68 -19.00
C GLY A 334 -1.81 0.30 -18.53
N ILE A 335 -2.48 -0.25 -17.51
CA ILE A 335 -2.10 -1.53 -16.89
C ILE A 335 -2.14 -2.68 -17.91
N GLY A 336 -3.08 -2.68 -18.85
CA GLY A 336 -3.22 -3.74 -19.85
C GLY A 336 -2.01 -3.82 -20.77
N ALA A 337 -1.60 -2.69 -21.35
CA ALA A 337 -0.43 -2.60 -22.21
C ALA A 337 0.87 -3.02 -21.48
N GLU A 338 1.08 -2.56 -20.25
CA GLU A 338 2.25 -2.93 -19.43
C GLU A 338 2.25 -4.42 -19.05
N THR A 339 1.08 -5.01 -18.77
CA THR A 339 0.95 -6.45 -18.48
C THR A 339 1.30 -7.27 -19.73
N SER A 340 0.87 -6.85 -20.93
CA SER A 340 1.23 -7.48 -22.20
C SER A 340 2.73 -7.37 -22.49
N ARG A 341 3.33 -6.18 -22.34
CA ARG A 341 4.77 -5.95 -22.53
C ARG A 341 5.62 -6.85 -21.62
N VAL A 342 5.30 -6.92 -20.33
CA VAL A 342 6.05 -7.74 -19.38
C VAL A 342 5.87 -9.24 -19.62
N LEU A 343 4.69 -9.70 -20.03
CA LEU A 343 4.49 -11.11 -20.37
C LEU A 343 5.30 -11.49 -21.64
N ALA A 344 5.30 -10.62 -22.65
CA ALA A 344 6.16 -10.76 -23.82
C ALA A 344 7.66 -10.77 -23.46
N LEU A 345 8.11 -9.92 -22.53
CA LEU A 345 9.48 -9.86 -22.00
C LEU A 345 9.92 -11.16 -21.30
N ARG A 346 8.98 -11.98 -20.82
CA ARG A 346 9.24 -13.31 -20.27
C ARG A 346 9.06 -14.43 -21.29
N GLY A 347 8.91 -14.12 -22.57
CA GLY A 347 8.75 -15.09 -23.66
C GLY A 347 7.37 -15.73 -23.76
N VAL A 348 6.37 -15.20 -23.05
CA VAL A 348 4.97 -15.63 -23.17
C VAL A 348 4.41 -15.11 -24.50
N HIS A 349 3.70 -15.95 -25.24
CA HIS A 349 2.91 -15.51 -26.39
C HIS A 349 1.68 -14.75 -25.88
N VAL A 350 1.43 -13.55 -26.40
CA VAL A 350 0.42 -12.60 -25.90
C VAL A 350 -0.69 -12.44 -26.94
N VAL A 351 -1.96 -12.60 -26.56
CA VAL A 351 -3.13 -12.32 -27.40
C VAL A 351 -3.91 -11.16 -26.82
N MET A 352 -3.67 -9.98 -27.39
CA MET A 352 -4.29 -8.74 -26.96
C MET A 352 -5.74 -8.71 -27.47
N ALA A 353 -6.71 -8.87 -26.58
CA ALA A 353 -8.14 -8.88 -26.91
C ALA A 353 -8.73 -7.47 -26.78
N ILE A 354 -8.73 -6.71 -27.86
CA ILE A 354 -8.93 -5.26 -27.84
C ILE A 354 -10.09 -4.86 -28.74
N ARG A 355 -11.03 -4.08 -28.19
CA ARG A 355 -12.14 -3.48 -28.95
C ARG A 355 -11.71 -2.50 -30.05
N ASN A 356 -10.66 -1.72 -29.82
CA ASN A 356 -10.12 -0.78 -30.81
C ASN A 356 -8.83 -1.38 -31.39
N MET A 357 -8.95 -1.97 -32.57
CA MET A 357 -7.85 -2.66 -33.24
C MET A 357 -6.69 -1.73 -33.61
N ASP A 358 -6.94 -0.48 -34.00
CA ASP A 358 -5.89 0.49 -34.33
C ASP A 358 -5.02 0.84 -33.11
N ALA A 359 -5.65 0.98 -31.94
CA ALA A 359 -4.95 1.19 -30.68
C ALA A 359 -4.19 -0.07 -30.24
N GLY A 360 -4.74 -1.26 -30.54
CA GLY A 360 -4.05 -2.54 -30.31
C GLY A 360 -2.81 -2.72 -31.19
N ALA A 361 -2.90 -2.37 -32.48
CA ALA A 361 -1.79 -2.42 -33.43
C ALA A 361 -0.61 -1.56 -32.95
N LYS A 362 -0.86 -0.31 -32.55
CA LYS A 362 0.17 0.61 -32.03
C LYS A 362 0.87 0.10 -30.78
N VAL A 363 0.14 -0.56 -29.87
CA VAL A 363 0.77 -1.16 -28.67
C VAL A 363 1.56 -2.42 -29.05
N LYS A 364 1.08 -3.25 -29.98
CA LYS A 364 1.84 -4.38 -30.53
C LYS A 364 3.15 -3.91 -31.19
N GLU A 365 3.10 -2.85 -32.01
CA GLU A 365 4.28 -2.24 -32.63
C GLU A 365 5.29 -1.77 -31.57
N ALA A 366 4.85 -0.97 -30.59
CA ALA A 366 5.73 -0.48 -29.52
C ALA A 366 6.38 -1.60 -28.69
N ILE A 367 5.67 -2.71 -28.42
CA ILE A 367 6.27 -3.85 -27.72
C ILE A 367 7.26 -4.61 -28.62
N LEU A 368 7.02 -4.69 -29.94
CA LEU A 368 7.94 -5.32 -30.88
C LEU A 368 9.21 -4.47 -31.15
N GLU A 369 9.11 -3.15 -31.06
CA GLU A 369 10.29 -2.26 -31.10
C GLU A 369 11.21 -2.49 -29.89
N GLU A 370 10.64 -2.71 -28.71
CA GLU A 370 11.39 -2.98 -27.47
C GLU A 370 11.86 -4.44 -27.36
N ILE A 371 11.05 -5.38 -27.85
CA ILE A 371 11.22 -6.83 -27.68
C ILE A 371 11.02 -7.51 -29.04
N SER A 372 12.06 -7.44 -29.89
CA SER A 372 12.00 -7.84 -31.30
C SER A 372 11.68 -9.32 -31.57
N ASN A 373 11.76 -10.19 -30.56
CA ASN A 373 11.40 -11.60 -30.61
C ASN A 373 10.07 -11.93 -29.92
N ALA A 374 9.31 -10.93 -29.47
CA ALA A 374 8.01 -11.12 -28.84
C ALA A 374 6.98 -11.74 -29.80
N LYS A 375 6.17 -12.67 -29.29
CA LYS A 375 5.04 -13.25 -30.02
C LYS A 375 3.76 -12.59 -29.55
N ILE A 376 3.20 -11.71 -30.37
CA ILE A 376 2.05 -10.88 -30.02
C ILE A 376 1.02 -10.91 -31.15
N ASP A 377 -0.20 -11.32 -30.82
CA ASP A 377 -1.37 -11.23 -31.69
C ASP A 377 -2.40 -10.26 -31.10
N VAL A 378 -3.23 -9.68 -31.96
CA VAL A 378 -4.33 -8.80 -31.55
C VAL A 378 -5.62 -9.35 -32.15
N MET A 379 -6.65 -9.47 -31.32
CA MET A 379 -7.97 -10.02 -31.69
C MET A 379 -9.07 -9.11 -31.13
N GLU A 380 -10.19 -9.00 -31.85
CA GLU A 380 -11.27 -8.08 -31.46
C GLU A 380 -12.14 -8.66 -30.33
N LEU A 381 -12.32 -7.90 -29.24
CA LEU A 381 -13.21 -8.27 -28.14
C LEU A 381 -13.87 -7.03 -27.51
N ASP A 382 -15.21 -7.02 -27.47
CA ASP A 382 -16.00 -6.14 -26.61
C ASP A 382 -16.75 -6.97 -25.54
N LEU A 383 -16.29 -6.89 -24.29
CA LEU A 383 -16.91 -7.54 -23.14
C LEU A 383 -18.32 -7.02 -22.80
N SER A 384 -18.73 -5.87 -23.34
CA SER A 384 -20.07 -5.33 -23.15
C SER A 384 -21.10 -5.94 -24.12
N LEU A 385 -20.67 -6.80 -25.06
CA LEU A 385 -21.53 -7.46 -26.05
C LEU A 385 -21.29 -8.98 -26.05
N LEU A 386 -22.25 -9.76 -25.56
CA LEU A 386 -22.10 -11.22 -25.43
C LEU A 386 -21.84 -11.92 -26.78
N ALA A 387 -22.37 -11.38 -27.89
CA ALA A 387 -22.07 -11.87 -29.23
C ALA A 387 -20.59 -11.70 -29.62
N SER A 388 -19.95 -10.60 -29.24
CA SER A 388 -18.50 -10.38 -29.46
C SER A 388 -17.67 -11.36 -28.64
N VAL A 389 -18.05 -11.61 -27.38
CA VAL A 389 -17.41 -12.62 -26.52
C VAL A 389 -17.48 -14.03 -27.13
N ARG A 390 -18.64 -14.42 -27.68
CA ARG A 390 -18.80 -15.71 -28.38
C ARG A 390 -17.95 -15.78 -29.63
N LYS A 391 -17.96 -14.73 -30.46
CA LYS A 391 -17.15 -14.67 -31.69
C LYS A 391 -15.67 -14.80 -31.37
N PHE A 392 -15.15 -14.01 -30.42
CA PHE A 392 -13.77 -14.10 -29.98
C PHE A 392 -13.40 -15.52 -29.53
N ALA A 393 -14.23 -16.16 -28.71
CA ALA A 393 -13.93 -17.49 -28.21
C ALA A 393 -13.94 -18.56 -29.33
N ALA A 394 -14.84 -18.42 -30.30
CA ALA A 394 -14.86 -19.26 -31.49
C ALA A 394 -13.59 -19.05 -32.35
N ASP A 395 -13.25 -17.80 -32.67
CA ASP A 395 -12.05 -17.44 -33.44
C ASP A 395 -10.77 -17.95 -32.75
N TYR A 396 -10.69 -17.79 -31.42
CA TYR A 396 -9.57 -18.28 -30.60
C TYR A 396 -9.47 -19.81 -30.65
N ASN A 397 -10.57 -20.53 -30.44
CA ASN A 397 -10.57 -21.99 -30.48
C ASN A 397 -10.24 -22.51 -31.89
N SER A 398 -10.76 -21.86 -32.95
CA SER A 398 -10.45 -22.19 -34.34
C SER A 398 -9.02 -21.87 -34.76
N SER A 399 -8.32 -20.96 -34.06
CA SER A 399 -6.91 -20.67 -34.31
C SER A 399 -5.99 -21.86 -34.00
N GLY A 400 -6.47 -22.83 -33.19
CA GLY A 400 -5.70 -24.01 -32.77
C GLY A 400 -4.64 -23.71 -31.71
N LEU A 401 -4.71 -22.54 -31.07
CA LEU A 401 -3.62 -22.02 -30.27
C LEU A 401 -3.84 -22.31 -28.76
N PRO A 402 -2.79 -22.76 -28.04
CA PRO A 402 -2.88 -23.17 -26.64
C PRO A 402 -3.40 -22.06 -25.71
N LEU A 403 -3.88 -22.39 -24.50
CA LEU A 403 -4.23 -21.42 -23.46
C LEU A 403 -3.91 -21.93 -22.04
N ASN A 404 -2.79 -21.50 -21.47
CA ASN A 404 -2.46 -21.75 -20.07
C ASN A 404 -2.85 -20.57 -19.15
N ILE A 405 -3.02 -19.34 -19.64
CA ILE A 405 -3.26 -18.16 -18.77
C ILE A 405 -4.42 -17.31 -19.32
N LEU A 406 -5.46 -17.07 -18.53
CA LEU A 406 -6.56 -16.15 -18.87
C LEU A 406 -6.59 -14.98 -17.88
N ILE A 407 -6.46 -13.74 -18.35
CA ILE A 407 -6.41 -12.55 -17.46
C ILE A 407 -7.60 -11.63 -17.74
N SER A 408 -8.55 -11.62 -16.82
CA SER A 408 -9.73 -10.75 -16.84
C SER A 408 -9.39 -9.38 -16.25
N LEU A 409 -8.98 -8.45 -17.11
CA LEU A 409 -8.72 -7.04 -16.79
C LEU A 409 -9.98 -6.17 -16.89
N ASN A 410 -10.10 -5.22 -15.96
CA ASN A 410 -11.26 -4.34 -15.87
C ASN A 410 -11.24 -3.21 -16.91
N ALA A 411 -12.35 -3.01 -17.61
CA ALA A 411 -12.59 -1.77 -18.34
C ALA A 411 -12.93 -0.61 -17.38
N LEU A 412 -12.05 0.40 -17.31
CA LEU A 412 -12.42 1.71 -16.79
C LEU A 412 -13.08 2.51 -17.92
N HIS A 413 -14.39 2.71 -17.80
CA HIS A 413 -15.12 3.53 -18.75
C HIS A 413 -14.75 5.02 -18.52
N ASN A 414 -14.44 5.78 -19.58
CA ASN A 414 -14.00 7.19 -19.53
C ASN A 414 -14.98 8.16 -18.83
N THR A 415 -16.16 7.68 -18.41
CA THR A 415 -17.18 8.39 -17.66
C THR A 415 -16.94 8.43 -16.14
N VAL A 416 -15.88 7.76 -15.67
CA VAL A 416 -15.45 7.73 -14.26
C VAL A 416 -14.17 8.58 -14.10
N GLN A 417 -14.30 9.91 -14.16
CA GLN A 417 -13.20 10.81 -13.80
C GLN A 417 -12.81 10.62 -12.33
N SER A 418 -11.52 10.44 -12.05
CA SER A 418 -11.01 10.12 -10.71
C SER A 418 -11.05 11.29 -9.73
N SER A 419 -11.15 12.53 -10.23
CA SER A 419 -11.15 13.76 -9.43
C SER A 419 -12.38 13.89 -8.52
N THR A 420 -13.58 13.64 -9.06
CA THR A 420 -14.83 13.76 -8.29
C THR A 420 -15.07 12.58 -7.35
N LEU A 421 -14.47 11.42 -7.63
CA LEU A 421 -14.65 10.17 -6.88
C LEU A 421 -14.08 10.21 -5.45
N TYR A 422 -13.10 11.08 -5.20
CA TYR A 422 -12.53 11.32 -3.87
C TYR A 422 -13.03 12.61 -3.20
N GLN A 423 -13.40 13.65 -3.98
CA GLN A 423 -13.93 14.90 -3.40
C GLN A 423 -15.26 14.70 -2.66
N SER A 424 -16.13 13.78 -3.09
CA SER A 424 -17.35 13.44 -2.36
C SER A 424 -17.14 12.50 -1.16
N ILE A 425 -15.89 12.13 -0.84
CA ILE A 425 -15.52 11.32 0.32
C ILE A 425 -14.85 12.19 1.41
N SER A 426 -14.35 13.38 1.05
CA SER A 426 -13.78 14.34 2.02
C SER A 426 -14.82 15.16 2.81
N ASP A 427 -16.08 15.20 2.35
CA ASP A 427 -17.19 15.83 3.08
C ASP A 427 -18.08 14.77 3.76
N GLU A 428 -17.91 14.58 5.07
CA GLU A 428 -18.77 13.68 5.85
C GLU A 428 -20.18 14.28 6.05
N PRO A 429 -21.26 13.53 5.73
CA PRO A 429 -22.57 13.79 6.30
C PRO A 429 -22.57 13.36 7.77
N LYS A 430 -23.03 14.25 8.66
CA LYS A 430 -23.22 13.95 10.08
C LYS A 430 -24.14 12.75 10.26
N VAL A 431 -23.81 11.88 11.22
CA VAL A 431 -24.63 10.70 11.55
C VAL A 431 -25.91 11.13 12.25
N GLU A 432 -27.02 11.19 11.51
CA GLU A 432 -28.31 10.60 11.86
C GLU A 432 -29.28 10.70 10.66
N ASN A 433 -30.04 9.63 10.42
CA ASN A 433 -30.85 9.35 9.21
C ASN A 433 -30.07 9.03 7.91
N GLN A 434 -30.65 8.09 7.14
CA GLN A 434 -30.13 7.67 5.84
C GLN A 434 -30.41 8.73 4.77
N THR A 435 -29.39 9.42 4.27
CA THR A 435 -29.34 9.91 2.88
C THR A 435 -27.92 10.38 2.55
N CYS A 436 -27.40 10.03 1.37
CA CYS A 436 -26.18 10.64 0.85
C CYS A 436 -26.46 12.10 0.41
N PRO A 437 -25.45 12.98 0.36
CA PRO A 437 -25.64 14.35 -0.10
C PRO A 437 -26.13 14.38 -1.55
N PRO A 438 -26.96 15.36 -1.94
CA PRO A 438 -27.61 15.39 -3.25
C PRO A 438 -26.57 15.52 -4.37
N ALA A 439 -26.67 14.65 -5.36
CA ALA A 439 -25.78 14.67 -6.52
C ALA A 439 -25.88 16.00 -7.27
N ARG A 440 -24.78 16.78 -7.27
CA ARG A 440 -24.58 17.89 -8.19
C ARG A 440 -23.21 17.79 -8.86
N VAL A 441 -23.22 18.11 -10.15
CA VAL A 441 -22.10 18.14 -11.11
C VAL A 441 -21.61 16.75 -11.61
N GLY A 442 -21.90 16.44 -12.89
CA GLY A 442 -21.10 15.49 -13.70
C GLY A 442 -21.59 14.05 -13.88
N ALA A 443 -22.84 13.71 -13.57
CA ALA A 443 -23.32 12.32 -13.66
C ALA A 443 -23.61 11.84 -15.12
N SER A 444 -22.65 11.17 -15.77
CA SER A 444 -22.97 10.19 -16.84
C SER A 444 -24.11 9.23 -16.39
N PRO A 445 -25.12 9.01 -17.24
CA PRO A 445 -26.35 8.31 -16.86
C PRO A 445 -26.16 6.79 -16.68
N PHE A 446 -27.20 6.16 -16.13
CA PHE A 446 -27.47 4.72 -16.27
C PHE A 446 -27.43 4.34 -17.76
N LYS A 447 -26.87 3.17 -18.07
CA LYS A 447 -26.80 2.64 -19.43
C LYS A 447 -26.93 1.13 -19.39
N LEU A 448 -27.65 0.58 -20.37
CA LEU A 448 -27.67 -0.84 -20.68
C LEU A 448 -26.62 -1.15 -21.76
N SER A 449 -26.12 -2.37 -21.77
CA SER A 449 -25.48 -3.00 -22.92
C SER A 449 -26.51 -3.27 -24.04
N GLN A 450 -26.03 -3.69 -25.21
CA GLN A 450 -26.91 -4.17 -26.29
C GLN A 450 -27.71 -5.41 -25.85
N ASP A 451 -27.15 -6.23 -24.96
CA ASP A 451 -27.82 -7.38 -24.33
C ASP A 451 -28.82 -6.97 -23.21
N SER A 452 -29.18 -5.68 -23.09
CA SER A 452 -30.13 -5.15 -22.11
C SER A 452 -29.77 -5.38 -20.63
N ILE A 453 -28.48 -5.33 -20.29
CA ILE A 453 -27.95 -5.51 -18.93
C ILE A 453 -27.16 -4.25 -18.53
N GLU A 454 -27.24 -3.79 -17.27
CA GLU A 454 -26.49 -2.61 -16.81
C GLU A 454 -25.01 -2.68 -17.18
N LEU A 455 -24.52 -1.63 -17.84
CA LEU A 455 -23.29 -1.65 -18.63
C LEU A 455 -22.05 -1.95 -17.78
N LEU A 456 -21.98 -1.50 -16.53
CA LEU A 456 -20.86 -1.82 -15.65
C LEU A 456 -20.89 -3.31 -15.26
N PHE A 457 -22.05 -3.89 -14.97
CA PHE A 457 -22.17 -5.31 -14.66
C PHE A 457 -21.91 -6.20 -15.88
N ALA A 458 -22.45 -5.84 -17.05
CA ALA A 458 -22.20 -6.53 -18.32
C ALA A 458 -20.70 -6.57 -18.64
N THR A 459 -20.04 -5.40 -18.66
CA THR A 459 -18.63 -5.28 -19.06
C THR A 459 -17.67 -5.86 -18.02
N ASN A 460 -17.87 -5.59 -16.73
CA ASN A 460 -16.87 -5.92 -15.70
C ASN A 460 -17.01 -7.32 -15.12
N HIS A 461 -18.18 -7.97 -15.25
CA HIS A 461 -18.43 -9.32 -14.71
C HIS A 461 -18.93 -10.27 -15.79
N LEU A 462 -20.03 -9.95 -16.47
CA LEU A 462 -20.75 -10.92 -17.29
C LEU A 462 -20.00 -11.35 -18.55
N GLY A 463 -19.38 -10.41 -19.27
CA GLY A 463 -18.55 -10.72 -20.43
C GLY A 463 -17.35 -11.60 -20.07
N HIS A 464 -16.71 -11.34 -18.91
CA HIS A 464 -15.62 -12.17 -18.39
C HIS A 464 -16.10 -13.56 -17.97
N PHE A 465 -17.29 -13.67 -17.36
CA PHE A 465 -17.91 -14.94 -17.00
C PHE A 465 -18.16 -15.80 -18.23
N LEU A 466 -18.78 -15.25 -19.28
CA LEU A 466 -19.01 -15.98 -20.53
C LEU A 466 -17.69 -16.38 -21.20
N LEU A 467 -16.72 -15.46 -21.32
CA LEU A 467 -15.41 -15.72 -21.91
C LEU A 467 -14.67 -16.87 -21.19
N THR A 468 -14.72 -16.87 -19.86
CA THR A 468 -14.07 -17.89 -19.03
C THR A 468 -14.67 -19.28 -19.29
N ASN A 469 -16.00 -19.40 -19.34
CA ASN A 469 -16.65 -20.69 -19.61
C ASN A 469 -16.38 -21.19 -21.04
N LEU A 470 -16.43 -20.32 -22.06
CA LEU A 470 -16.23 -20.70 -23.46
C LEU A 470 -14.79 -21.16 -23.79
N LEU A 471 -13.80 -20.69 -23.03
CA LEU A 471 -12.39 -21.07 -23.21
C LEU A 471 -11.92 -22.17 -22.23
N LEU A 472 -12.77 -22.60 -21.30
CA LEU A 472 -12.38 -23.49 -20.20
C LEU A 472 -11.90 -24.87 -20.68
N GLU A 473 -12.56 -25.47 -21.68
CA GLU A 473 -12.12 -26.76 -22.24
C GLU A 473 -10.80 -26.64 -23.01
N THR A 474 -10.58 -25.54 -23.72
CA THR A 474 -9.29 -25.22 -24.35
C THR A 474 -8.19 -25.14 -23.29
N MET A 475 -8.43 -24.46 -22.16
CA MET A 475 -7.49 -24.44 -21.03
C MET A 475 -7.21 -25.83 -20.45
N LYS A 476 -8.24 -26.65 -20.26
CA LYS A 476 -8.09 -28.03 -19.78
C LYS A 476 -7.35 -28.92 -20.79
N SER A 477 -7.52 -28.73 -22.10
CA SER A 477 -6.79 -29.48 -23.12
C SER A 477 -5.32 -29.09 -23.14
N THR A 478 -5.04 -27.79 -23.28
CA THR A 478 -3.66 -27.27 -23.21
C THR A 478 -2.96 -27.71 -21.93
N SER A 479 -3.63 -27.65 -20.77
CA SER A 479 -3.01 -28.05 -19.50
C SER A 479 -2.64 -29.54 -19.44
N ARG A 480 -3.46 -30.42 -20.04
CA ARG A 480 -3.16 -31.86 -20.18
C ARG A 480 -2.01 -32.12 -21.16
N GLU A 481 -2.02 -31.46 -22.31
CA GLU A 481 -1.03 -31.64 -23.38
C GLU A 481 0.36 -31.09 -23.01
N SER A 482 0.40 -29.91 -22.40
CA SER A 482 1.65 -29.25 -21.98
C SER A 482 2.17 -29.71 -20.62
N ASN A 483 1.37 -30.44 -19.83
CA ASN A 483 1.60 -30.74 -18.42
C ASN A 483 1.86 -29.47 -17.57
N ILE A 484 1.23 -28.35 -17.94
CA ILE A 484 1.36 -27.06 -17.27
C ILE A 484 0.00 -26.59 -16.77
N GLU A 485 -0.05 -26.28 -15.48
CA GLU A 485 -1.23 -25.76 -14.77
C GLU A 485 -1.85 -24.55 -15.49
N GLY A 486 -3.12 -24.66 -15.85
CA GLY A 486 -3.93 -23.54 -16.34
C GLY A 486 -4.27 -22.55 -15.22
N ARG A 487 -4.25 -21.24 -15.52
CA ARG A 487 -4.42 -20.16 -14.52
C ARG A 487 -5.41 -19.10 -15.00
N ILE A 488 -6.48 -18.87 -14.23
CA ILE A 488 -7.50 -17.84 -14.52
C ILE A 488 -7.36 -16.73 -13.49
N VAL A 489 -7.26 -15.49 -13.94
CA VAL A 489 -6.87 -14.34 -13.12
C VAL A 489 -7.91 -13.22 -13.25
N ASN A 490 -8.76 -13.06 -12.23
CA ASN A 490 -9.78 -12.02 -12.21
C ASN A 490 -9.31 -10.80 -11.42
N VAL A 491 -9.10 -9.67 -12.09
CA VAL A 491 -8.67 -8.42 -11.45
C VAL A 491 -9.89 -7.69 -10.88
N SER A 492 -9.83 -7.28 -9.61
CA SER A 492 -10.91 -6.54 -8.93
C SER A 492 -10.41 -5.22 -8.33
N SER A 493 -11.32 -4.39 -7.80
CA SER A 493 -11.02 -3.08 -7.21
C SER A 493 -11.08 -3.12 -5.68
N LEU A 494 -10.31 -2.24 -5.04
CA LEU A 494 -10.44 -1.95 -3.60
C LEU A 494 -11.81 -1.38 -3.21
N LEU A 495 -12.64 -0.95 -4.17
CA LEU A 495 -14.00 -0.48 -3.94
C LEU A 495 -15.04 -1.60 -3.68
N HIS A 496 -14.70 -2.88 -3.90
CA HIS A 496 -15.65 -4.00 -3.68
C HIS A 496 -16.32 -4.08 -2.28
N PRO A 497 -15.75 -3.58 -1.15
CA PRO A 497 -16.45 -3.58 0.14
C PRO A 497 -17.63 -2.60 0.21
N TYR A 498 -17.62 -1.56 -0.62
CA TYR A 498 -18.55 -0.42 -0.57
C TYR A 498 -19.84 -0.66 -1.39
N GLY A 499 -20.08 -1.87 -1.88
CA GLY A 499 -21.35 -2.23 -2.54
C GLY A 499 -22.53 -2.28 -1.57
N TYR A 500 -23.75 -2.35 -2.14
CA TYR A 500 -25.04 -2.43 -1.44
C TYR A 500 -25.03 -3.37 -0.22
N ARG A 501 -25.79 -3.06 0.84
CA ARG A 501 -25.76 -3.80 2.12
C ARG A 501 -25.97 -5.30 1.92
N GLU A 502 -26.93 -5.63 1.05
CA GLU A 502 -27.35 -6.94 0.58
C GLU A 502 -26.36 -7.64 -0.40
N GLY A 503 -25.28 -6.98 -0.81
CA GLY A 503 -24.26 -7.53 -1.70
C GLY A 503 -24.57 -7.27 -3.18
N ILE A 504 -25.06 -8.29 -3.87
CA ILE A 504 -25.47 -8.20 -5.28
C ILE A 504 -27.00 -8.07 -5.34
N ARG A 505 -27.51 -6.98 -5.92
CA ARG A 505 -28.96 -6.79 -6.13
C ARG A 505 -29.44 -7.47 -7.42
N PHE A 506 -29.58 -8.79 -7.39
CA PHE A 506 -29.97 -9.61 -8.54
C PHE A 506 -31.24 -9.09 -9.24
N ASP A 507 -32.32 -8.92 -8.49
CA ASP A 507 -33.64 -8.51 -9.01
C ASP A 507 -33.72 -7.02 -9.41
N LYS A 508 -32.64 -6.26 -9.16
CA LYS A 508 -32.54 -4.81 -9.41
C LYS A 508 -31.28 -4.45 -10.19
N ILE A 509 -30.77 -5.38 -11.00
CA ILE A 509 -29.56 -5.14 -11.78
C ILE A 509 -29.75 -4.03 -12.81
N ASN A 510 -30.94 -3.96 -13.41
CA ASN A 510 -31.36 -2.96 -14.39
C ASN A 510 -32.27 -1.86 -13.80
N ASP A 511 -32.35 -1.74 -12.47
CA ASP A 511 -33.18 -0.73 -11.79
C ASP A 511 -32.52 0.67 -11.89
N GLU A 512 -32.98 1.47 -12.85
CA GLU A 512 -32.57 2.86 -13.03
C GLU A 512 -32.96 3.74 -11.83
N SER A 513 -34.15 3.51 -11.25
CA SER A 513 -34.66 4.33 -10.13
C SER A 513 -33.82 4.18 -8.85
N GLY A 514 -33.25 2.98 -8.67
CA GLY A 514 -32.31 2.65 -7.59
C GLY A 514 -30.83 2.69 -7.99
N TYR A 515 -30.48 3.29 -9.14
CA TYR A 515 -29.10 3.30 -9.64
C TYR A 515 -28.20 4.25 -8.84
N ASN A 516 -27.04 3.74 -8.38
CA ASN A 516 -25.99 4.56 -7.82
C ASN A 516 -24.65 4.08 -8.35
N ARG A 517 -23.97 4.90 -9.18
CA ARG A 517 -22.70 4.55 -9.81
C ARG A 517 -21.68 3.93 -8.86
N TYR A 518 -21.51 4.50 -7.66
CA TYR A 518 -20.50 4.01 -6.70
C TYR A 518 -20.85 2.60 -6.24
N TYR A 519 -22.11 2.36 -5.89
CA TYR A 519 -22.60 1.06 -5.43
C TYR A 519 -22.70 0.03 -6.56
N ASN A 520 -23.16 0.40 -7.76
CA ASN A 520 -23.15 -0.44 -8.95
C ASN A 520 -21.72 -0.83 -9.37
N TYR A 521 -20.78 0.11 -9.38
CA TYR A 521 -19.36 -0.19 -9.64
C TYR A 521 -18.81 -1.14 -8.58
N ALA A 522 -18.97 -0.82 -7.29
CA ALA A 522 -18.54 -1.69 -6.20
C ALA A 522 -19.17 -3.10 -6.25
N GLN A 523 -20.46 -3.20 -6.62
CA GLN A 523 -21.18 -4.44 -6.84
C GLN A 523 -20.53 -5.27 -7.96
N SER A 524 -20.21 -4.66 -9.11
CA SER A 524 -19.51 -5.37 -10.21
C SER A 524 -18.14 -5.92 -9.77
N LYS A 525 -17.43 -5.23 -8.86
CA LYS A 525 -16.12 -5.66 -8.36
C LYS A 525 -16.21 -6.74 -7.28
N LEU A 526 -17.30 -6.72 -6.50
CA LEU A 526 -17.67 -7.82 -5.60
C LEU A 526 -18.01 -9.07 -6.42
N ALA A 527 -18.74 -8.92 -7.52
CA ALA A 527 -19.09 -10.03 -8.42
C ALA A 527 -17.85 -10.76 -8.97
N ASN A 528 -16.82 -10.03 -9.41
CA ASN A 528 -15.58 -10.65 -9.92
C ASN A 528 -14.85 -11.53 -8.89
N ILE A 529 -14.89 -11.16 -7.60
CA ILE A 529 -14.25 -11.93 -6.52
C ILE A 529 -15.09 -13.16 -6.19
N LEU A 530 -16.41 -13.00 -6.10
CA LEU A 530 -17.35 -14.10 -5.90
C LEU A 530 -17.26 -15.14 -7.03
N HIS A 531 -17.16 -14.69 -8.29
CA HIS A 531 -16.92 -15.54 -9.45
C HIS A 531 -15.61 -16.31 -9.31
N ALA A 532 -14.49 -15.67 -8.97
CA ALA A 532 -13.19 -16.36 -8.82
C ALA A 532 -13.20 -17.41 -7.68
N ASN A 533 -13.93 -17.13 -6.60
CA ASN A 533 -14.08 -18.04 -5.47
C ASN A 533 -14.95 -19.26 -5.84
N GLU A 534 -16.08 -19.05 -6.51
CA GLU A 534 -16.96 -20.13 -6.95
C GLU A 534 -16.34 -20.97 -8.07
N LEU A 535 -15.68 -20.31 -9.03
CA LEU A 535 -14.86 -20.96 -10.05
C LEU A 535 -13.76 -21.82 -9.42
N THR A 536 -13.09 -21.33 -8.35
CA THR A 536 -12.16 -22.16 -7.58
C THR A 536 -12.87 -23.31 -6.86
N ARG A 537 -14.02 -23.10 -6.23
CA ARG A 537 -14.74 -24.19 -5.56
C ARG A 537 -15.07 -25.33 -6.54
N ARG A 538 -15.26 -24.99 -7.82
CA ARG A 538 -15.46 -25.92 -8.94
C ARG A 538 -14.16 -26.42 -9.61
N LEU A 539 -13.03 -25.69 -9.55
CA LEU A 539 -11.80 -25.96 -10.35
C LEU A 539 -10.44 -25.93 -9.60
N LYS A 540 -10.41 -25.70 -8.27
CA LYS A 540 -9.20 -25.68 -7.42
C LYS A 540 -8.06 -24.69 -7.78
N GLY A 541 -8.35 -23.44 -8.22
CA GLY A 541 -7.60 -22.27 -7.69
C GLY A 541 -7.04 -21.13 -8.59
N ALA A 542 -7.10 -19.87 -8.08
CA ALA A 542 -6.24 -18.69 -8.39
C ALA A 542 -6.29 -17.57 -7.26
N ALA A 543 -5.72 -16.34 -7.33
CA ALA A 543 -4.34 -15.81 -7.62
C ALA A 543 -4.26 -14.22 -7.61
N MET A 544 -3.08 -13.53 -7.78
CA MET A 544 -2.96 -12.03 -8.03
C MET A 544 -3.03 -11.54 -9.52
N THR A 545 -1.92 -11.18 -10.22
CA THR A 545 -1.95 -10.84 -11.69
C THR A 545 -0.72 -11.28 -12.52
N CYS A 546 0.34 -10.49 -12.74
CA CYS A 546 1.57 -11.05 -13.35
C CYS A 546 2.20 -12.10 -12.42
N PHE A 547 2.21 -11.81 -11.11
CA PHE A 547 2.56 -12.76 -10.06
C PHE A 547 1.64 -13.99 -10.04
N ALA A 548 0.34 -13.84 -10.34
CA ALA A 548 -0.57 -14.98 -10.53
C ALA A 548 -0.13 -15.85 -11.70
N ALA A 549 -0.01 -15.21 -12.86
CA ALA A 549 0.22 -15.83 -14.14
C ALA A 549 1.52 -16.63 -14.16
N LEU A 550 2.58 -16.09 -13.54
CA LEU A 550 3.95 -16.60 -13.71
C LEU A 550 4.60 -17.17 -12.45
N HIS A 551 4.33 -16.64 -11.25
CA HIS A 551 5.22 -16.93 -10.11
C HIS A 551 5.16 -18.41 -9.67
N PRO A 552 6.31 -19.06 -9.36
CA PRO A 552 6.34 -20.45 -8.90
C PRO A 552 5.64 -20.67 -7.55
N GLN A 553 5.70 -19.69 -6.63
CA GLN A 553 5.12 -19.82 -5.28
C GLN A 553 3.59 -19.93 -5.25
N VAL A 554 2.90 -19.64 -6.35
CA VAL A 554 1.43 -19.80 -6.45
C VAL A 554 1.01 -21.06 -7.22
N LYS A 555 1.94 -22.00 -7.46
CA LYS A 555 1.63 -23.33 -8.02
C LYS A 555 0.75 -24.12 -7.05
N GLY A 556 -0.40 -24.63 -7.51
CA GLY A 556 -1.38 -25.35 -6.69
C GLY A 556 -2.12 -24.48 -5.68
N VAL A 557 -2.04 -23.15 -5.77
CA VAL A 557 -2.67 -22.21 -4.82
C VAL A 557 -3.93 -21.59 -5.43
N GLY A 558 -5.03 -21.55 -4.66
CA GLY A 558 -6.11 -20.66 -5.07
C GLY A 558 -7.40 -20.67 -4.29
N GLY A 559 -8.37 -19.90 -4.81
CA GLY A 559 -9.57 -19.49 -4.07
C GLY A 559 -9.24 -18.39 -3.07
N VAL A 560 -8.09 -17.75 -3.28
CA VAL A 560 -7.49 -16.79 -2.39
C VAL A 560 -7.45 -15.45 -3.10
N TYR A 561 -8.04 -14.46 -2.44
CA TYR A 561 -7.85 -13.07 -2.81
C TYR A 561 -6.42 -12.67 -2.50
N PHE A 562 -5.75 -11.99 -3.43
CA PHE A 562 -4.45 -11.39 -3.18
C PHE A 562 -4.56 -9.87 -3.09
N SER A 563 -3.65 -9.26 -2.34
CA SER A 563 -3.31 -7.82 -2.39
C SER A 563 -1.79 -7.70 -2.42
N ASP A 564 -1.24 -6.87 -3.29
CA ASP A 564 0.19 -6.54 -3.32
C ASP A 564 1.08 -7.80 -3.41
N CYS A 565 0.70 -8.73 -4.30
CA CYS A 565 1.31 -10.05 -4.51
C CYS A 565 1.30 -11.00 -3.29
N ASN A 566 0.57 -10.68 -2.22
CA ASN A 566 0.41 -11.51 -1.02
C ASN A 566 -1.04 -11.99 -0.86
N ILE A 567 -1.25 -13.17 -0.25
CA ILE A 567 -2.60 -13.65 0.10
C ILE A 567 -3.21 -12.69 1.13
N ALA A 568 -4.42 -12.21 0.87
CA ALA A 568 -5.11 -11.19 1.65
C ALA A 568 -6.55 -11.63 2.01
N LYS A 569 -7.12 -11.04 3.06
CA LYS A 569 -8.52 -11.28 3.45
C LYS A 569 -9.44 -10.35 2.64
N PRO A 570 -10.34 -10.86 1.76
CA PRO A 570 -11.34 -10.04 1.10
C PRO A 570 -12.46 -9.66 2.07
N SER A 571 -13.42 -8.83 1.63
CA SER A 571 -14.58 -8.43 2.45
C SER A 571 -15.42 -9.65 2.92
N SER A 572 -16.22 -9.49 3.97
CA SER A 572 -17.11 -10.56 4.47
C SER A 572 -18.05 -11.06 3.37
N LYS A 573 -18.69 -10.14 2.63
CA LYS A 573 -19.55 -10.45 1.48
C LYS A 573 -18.82 -11.24 0.40
N ALA A 574 -17.54 -10.96 0.15
CA ALA A 574 -16.75 -11.68 -0.85
C ALA A 574 -16.35 -13.10 -0.41
N LYS A 575 -16.54 -13.46 0.87
CA LYS A 575 -16.33 -14.82 1.41
C LYS A 575 -17.64 -15.62 1.52
N ASP A 576 -18.77 -15.02 1.17
CA ASP A 576 -20.09 -15.63 1.27
C ASP A 576 -20.28 -16.64 0.12
N ALA A 577 -20.29 -17.93 0.48
CA ALA A 577 -20.37 -19.03 -0.48
C ALA A 577 -21.77 -19.16 -1.11
N ASP A 578 -22.83 -18.78 -0.38
CA ASP A 578 -24.20 -18.81 -0.88
C ASP A 578 -24.42 -17.66 -1.87
N LEU A 579 -23.89 -16.47 -1.57
CA LEU A 579 -23.88 -15.34 -2.49
C LEU A 579 -23.04 -15.63 -3.74
N ALA A 580 -21.93 -16.35 -3.60
CA ALA A 580 -21.09 -16.77 -4.74
C ALA A 580 -21.81 -17.78 -5.65
N THR A 581 -22.48 -18.78 -5.06
CA THR A 581 -23.28 -19.76 -5.79
C THR A 581 -24.45 -19.09 -6.52
N ARG A 582 -25.22 -18.23 -5.82
CA ARG A 582 -26.33 -17.46 -6.43
C ARG A 582 -25.87 -16.57 -7.58
N LEU A 583 -24.70 -15.94 -7.46
CA LEU A 583 -24.13 -15.14 -8.55
C LEU A 583 -23.76 -15.99 -9.76
N TRP A 584 -23.20 -17.18 -9.55
CA TRP A 584 -22.88 -18.09 -10.63
C TRP A 584 -24.13 -18.52 -11.39
N ASP A 585 -25.16 -18.99 -10.68
CA ASP A 585 -26.39 -19.47 -11.31
C ASP A 585 -27.15 -18.34 -12.04
N PHE A 586 -27.17 -17.13 -11.47
CA PHE A 586 -27.68 -15.92 -12.15
C PHE A 586 -26.86 -15.56 -13.40
N SER A 587 -25.55 -15.75 -13.38
CA SER A 587 -24.69 -15.47 -14.53
C SER A 587 -24.88 -16.50 -15.64
N LEU A 588 -25.13 -17.78 -15.29
CA LEU A 588 -25.54 -18.80 -16.27
C LEU A 588 -26.87 -18.41 -16.93
N SER A 589 -27.89 -18.01 -16.17
CA SER A 589 -29.21 -17.65 -16.71
C SER A 589 -29.20 -16.41 -17.62
N LEU A 590 -28.19 -15.54 -17.50
CA LEU A 590 -28.03 -14.35 -18.35
C LEU A 590 -27.11 -14.57 -19.57
N THR A 591 -26.44 -15.72 -19.67
CA THR A 591 -25.44 -15.96 -20.73
C THR A 591 -25.69 -17.23 -21.56
N ASP A 592 -26.70 -18.03 -21.24
CA ASP A 592 -26.99 -19.32 -21.89
C ASP A 592 -25.76 -20.25 -21.99
N ALA A 593 -24.77 -20.05 -21.12
CA ALA A 593 -23.59 -20.89 -21.02
C ALA A 593 -24.01 -22.20 -20.33
N LYS A 594 -24.31 -23.24 -21.11
CA LYS A 594 -24.48 -24.60 -20.56
C LYS A 594 -23.13 -25.12 -20.05
N GLN A 595 -23.17 -25.87 -18.95
CA GLN A 595 -22.00 -26.48 -18.29
C GLN A 595 -21.28 -27.49 -19.19
#